data_AF-A0A4Y8US07-F1
#
_entry.id   AF-A0A4Y8US07-F1
#
_cell.length_a   1.000
_cell.length_b   1.000
_cell.length_c   1.000
_cell.angle_alpha   90.00
_cell.angle_beta   90.00
_cell.angle_gamma   90.00
#
_symmetry.space_group_name_H-M   'P 1'
#
loop_
_entity.id
_entity.type
_entity.pdbx_description
1 polymer ?
#
loop_
_entity_poly.entity_id
_entity_poly.type
_entity_poly.pdbx_seq_one_letter_code
_entity_poly.pdbx_strand_id
1 'polypeptide(L)'
;DSGSNTTNGCTVSWTRGESWGDRFNVTYTVTGRSNWSVTVYPNTGQSIQSAWGANRSGNTFTPSGSNSFGVTYYKGSQNISYIPWGICS
;
A
#
# COMPACT_ATOMS: atom_id res chain seq x y z
N ASP A 1 -1.76 8.25 10.72
CA ASP A 1 -2.52 7.01 10.46
C ASP A 1 -1.58 5.91 10.01
N SER A 2 -1.69 4.74 10.64
CA SER A 2 -0.85 3.57 10.34
C SER A 2 -1.56 2.28 10.75
N GLY A 3 -1.08 1.15 10.25
CA GLY A 3 -1.58 -0.18 10.61
C GLY A 3 -0.66 -1.29 10.09
N SER A 4 -0.99 -2.53 10.42
CA SER A 4 -0.24 -3.69 9.93
C SER A 4 -1.12 -4.94 9.88
N ASN A 5 -0.74 -5.88 9.01
CA ASN A 5 -1.31 -7.23 8.94
C ASN A 5 -0.19 -8.26 8.85
N THR A 6 -0.29 -9.32 9.64
CA THR A 6 0.62 -10.48 9.60
C THR A 6 -0.13 -11.71 9.13
N THR A 7 0.34 -12.33 8.06
CA THR A 7 -0.21 -13.57 7.52
C THR A 7 0.94 -14.51 7.16
N ASN A 8 0.91 -15.75 7.68
CA ASN A 8 1.89 -16.81 7.38
C ASN A 8 3.38 -16.40 7.50
N GLY A 9 3.69 -15.61 8.53
CA GLY A 9 5.06 -15.14 8.80
C GLY A 9 5.52 -13.98 7.91
N CYS A 10 4.66 -13.45 7.02
CA CYS A 10 4.88 -12.17 6.38
C CYS A 10 4.06 -11.08 7.06
N THR A 11 4.72 -9.97 7.41
CA THR A 11 4.05 -8.79 7.96
C THR A 11 4.17 -7.64 6.99
N VAL A 12 3.04 -7.04 6.62
CA VAL A 12 3.01 -5.75 5.94
C VAL A 12 2.48 -4.69 6.89
N SER A 13 3.19 -3.58 6.99
CA SER A 13 2.78 -2.38 7.71
C SER A 13 2.59 -1.23 6.73
N TRP A 14 1.74 -0.26 7.08
CA TRP A 14 1.48 0.91 6.27
C TRP A 14 1.39 2.17 7.13
N THR A 15 1.88 3.27 6.58
CA THR A 15 1.84 4.59 7.22
C THR A 15 1.46 5.65 6.19
N ARG A 16 0.56 6.56 6.57
CA ARG A 16 0.23 7.72 5.74
C ARG A 16 1.42 8.68 5.66
N GLY A 17 1.77 9.05 4.43
CA GLY A 17 2.71 10.12 4.13
C GLY A 17 1.99 11.42 3.79
N GLU A 18 2.56 12.17 2.84
CA GLU A 18 1.99 13.41 2.35
C GLU A 18 0.54 13.25 1.87
N SER A 19 -0.27 14.29 2.06
CA SER A 19 -1.69 14.30 1.74
C SER A 19 -2.07 15.65 1.15
N TRP A 20 -2.93 15.60 0.15
CA TRP A 20 -3.47 16.74 -0.58
C TRP A 20 -5.00 16.68 -0.60
N GLY A 21 -5.64 17.64 -1.25
CA GLY A 21 -7.09 17.70 -1.36
C GLY A 21 -7.68 16.44 -2.00
N ASP A 22 -7.07 15.94 -3.07
CA ASP A 22 -7.59 14.87 -3.93
C ASP A 22 -6.88 13.52 -3.77
N ARG A 23 -5.70 13.49 -3.14
CA ARG A 23 -4.87 12.28 -3.02
C ARG A 23 -4.01 12.26 -1.78
N PHE A 24 -3.37 11.13 -1.50
CA PHE A 24 -2.38 10.98 -0.44
C PHE A 24 -1.43 9.83 -0.74
N ASN A 25 -0.25 9.89 -0.12
CA ASN A 25 0.77 8.85 -0.18
C ASN A 25 0.63 7.89 1.00
N VAL A 26 0.98 6.63 0.74
CA VAL A 26 1.11 5.58 1.76
C VAL A 26 2.41 4.86 1.51
N THR A 27 3.20 4.66 2.56
CA THR A 27 4.38 3.80 2.53
C THR A 27 4.02 2.46 3.15
N TYR A 28 4.22 1.38 2.40
CA TYR A 28 4.10 0.01 2.87
C TYR A 28 5.49 -0.56 3.15
N THR A 29 5.66 -1.24 4.26
CA THR A 29 6.92 -1.92 4.63
C THR A 29 6.65 -3.36 5.00
N VAL A 30 7.40 -4.27 4.40
CA VAL A 30 7.28 -5.71 4.54
C VAL A 30 8.42 -6.26 5.37
N THR A 31 8.10 -7.15 6.31
CA THR A 31 9.06 -7.85 7.15
C THR A 31 8.69 -9.34 7.24
N GLY A 32 9.65 -10.16 7.68
CA GLY A 32 9.47 -11.61 7.83
C GLY A 32 9.68 -12.44 6.54
N ARG A 33 9.67 -11.81 5.36
CA ARG A 33 9.99 -12.45 4.06
C ARG A 33 10.75 -11.53 3.11
N SER A 34 11.68 -12.10 2.35
CA SER A 34 12.41 -11.42 1.27
C SER A 34 11.72 -11.52 -0.09
N ASN A 35 11.07 -12.65 -0.39
CA ASN A 35 10.23 -12.83 -1.57
C ASN A 35 8.76 -12.72 -1.17
N TRP A 36 8.27 -11.48 -1.05
CA TRP A 36 6.92 -11.17 -0.58
C TRP A 36 5.98 -10.84 -1.73
N SER A 37 4.68 -11.00 -1.49
CA SER A 37 3.62 -10.46 -2.35
C SER A 37 2.61 -9.72 -1.49
N VAL A 38 2.44 -8.42 -1.70
CA VAL A 38 1.46 -7.61 -0.97
C VAL A 38 0.32 -7.23 -1.90
N THR A 39 -0.91 -7.63 -1.54
CA THR A 39 -2.11 -7.15 -2.24
C THR A 39 -2.79 -6.09 -1.39
N VAL A 40 -2.98 -4.89 -1.95
CA VAL A 40 -3.65 -3.77 -1.28
C VAL A 40 -5.13 -3.69 -1.67
N TYR A 41 -5.94 -3.14 -0.77
CA TYR A 41 -7.38 -3.03 -0.94
C TYR A 41 -7.82 -1.57 -0.78
N PRO A 42 -7.82 -0.78 -1.87
CA PRO A 42 -8.38 0.57 -1.87
C PRO A 42 -9.86 0.52 -1.50
N ASN A 43 -10.32 1.50 -0.72
CA ASN A 43 -11.74 1.61 -0.41
C ASN A 43 -12.54 1.91 -1.68
N THR A 44 -13.82 1.55 -1.72
CA THR A 44 -14.71 1.85 -2.85
C THR A 44 -14.63 3.34 -3.21
N GLY A 45 -14.22 3.66 -4.44
CA GLY A 45 -14.04 5.04 -4.92
C GLY A 45 -12.59 5.53 -4.89
N GLN A 46 -11.69 4.91 -4.12
CA GLN A 46 -10.26 5.17 -4.21
C GLN A 46 -9.63 4.41 -5.38
N SER A 47 -8.54 4.96 -5.92
CA SER A 47 -7.76 4.31 -6.98
C SER A 47 -6.28 4.59 -6.83
N ILE A 48 -5.43 3.68 -7.33
CA ILE A 48 -3.98 3.87 -7.35
C ILE A 48 -3.63 4.86 -8.46
N GLN A 49 -3.00 5.97 -8.09
CA GLN A 49 -2.50 6.99 -9.02
C GLN A 49 -1.09 6.63 -9.51
N SER A 50 -0.19 6.26 -8.60
CA SER A 50 1.18 5.87 -8.91
C SER A 50 1.74 4.98 -7.80
N ALA A 51 2.83 4.29 -8.09
CA ALA A 51 3.58 3.51 -7.10
C ALA A 51 5.07 3.47 -7.43
N TRP A 52 5.91 3.22 -6.43
CA TRP A 52 7.36 3.14 -6.54
C TRP A 52 7.94 2.17 -5.51
N GLY A 53 9.18 1.69 -5.74
CA GLY A 53 9.88 0.80 -4.80
C GLY A 53 9.39 -0.66 -4.80
N ALA A 54 8.51 -1.01 -5.74
CA ALA A 54 8.05 -2.37 -5.99
C ALA A 54 7.58 -2.54 -7.44
N ASN A 55 7.56 -3.79 -7.90
CA ASN A 55 6.88 -4.16 -9.13
C ASN A 55 5.38 -4.23 -8.85
N ARG A 56 4.55 -3.68 -9.74
CA ARG A 56 3.09 -3.62 -9.55
C ARG A 56 2.37 -4.37 -10.67
N SER A 57 1.45 -5.25 -10.29
CA SER A 57 0.46 -5.88 -11.17
C SER A 57 -0.93 -5.71 -10.56
N GLY A 58 -1.74 -4.81 -11.12
CA GLY A 58 -3.04 -4.45 -10.54
C GLY A 58 -2.90 -3.84 -9.14
N ASN A 59 -3.42 -4.53 -8.12
CA ASN A 59 -3.29 -4.13 -6.72
C ASN A 59 -2.24 -4.96 -5.96
N THR A 60 -1.52 -5.84 -6.66
CA THR A 60 -0.50 -6.69 -6.08
C THR A 60 0.88 -6.11 -6.36
N PHE A 61 1.71 -6.09 -5.33
CA PHE A 61 3.06 -5.57 -5.31
C PHE A 61 4.03 -6.69 -4.96
N THR A 62 5.16 -6.75 -5.66
CA THR A 62 6.24 -7.70 -5.42
C THR A 62 7.58 -6.95 -5.35
N PRO A 63 8.60 -7.51 -4.65
CA PRO A 63 9.85 -6.81 -4.41
C PRO A 63 10.56 -6.45 -5.72
N SER A 64 11.11 -5.24 -5.75
CA SER A 64 12.01 -4.75 -6.82
C SER A 64 13.40 -4.43 -6.26
N GLY A 65 13.85 -5.17 -5.24
CA GLY A 65 15.11 -4.93 -4.52
C GLY A 65 14.98 -4.17 -3.19
N SER A 66 13.76 -3.77 -2.81
CA SER A 66 13.44 -3.12 -1.52
C SER A 66 12.33 -3.90 -0.81
N ASN A 67 12.28 -3.79 0.52
CA ASN A 67 11.18 -4.30 1.35
C ASN A 67 10.13 -3.24 1.67
N SER A 68 10.29 -2.04 1.13
CA SER A 68 9.33 -0.96 1.26
C SER A 68 8.99 -0.37 -0.09
N PHE A 69 7.71 -0.04 -0.27
CA PHE A 69 7.18 0.58 -1.47
C PHE A 69 6.20 1.69 -1.10
N GLY A 70 6.04 2.67 -1.99
CA GLY A 70 5.09 3.75 -1.81
C GLY A 70 4.00 3.70 -2.86
N VAL A 71 2.80 4.15 -2.48
CA VAL A 71 1.64 4.24 -3.35
C VAL A 71 0.94 5.57 -3.13
N THR A 72 0.64 6.27 -4.22
CA THR A 72 -0.27 7.42 -4.20
C THR A 72 -1.68 6.92 -4.50
N TYR A 73 -2.64 7.28 -3.64
CA TYR A 73 -4.05 6.98 -3.85
C TYR A 73 -4.84 8.25 -4.11
N TYR A 74 -5.67 8.24 -5.16
CA TYR A 74 -6.77 9.19 -5.25
C TYR A 74 -7.83 8.87 -4.20
N LYS A 75 -8.37 9.91 -3.56
CA LYS A 75 -9.46 9.82 -2.59
C LYS A 75 -10.83 9.58 -3.25
N GLY A 76 -10.90 9.76 -4.58
CA GLY A 76 -12.13 9.66 -5.35
C GLY A 76 -13.09 10.81 -5.09
N SER A 77 -14.24 10.81 -5.78
CA SER A 77 -15.27 11.85 -5.64
C SER A 77 -15.85 11.95 -4.22
N GLN A 78 -15.78 10.86 -3.45
CA GLN A 78 -16.22 10.80 -2.06
C GLN A 78 -15.15 11.30 -1.06
N ASN A 79 -13.98 11.75 -1.54
CA ASN A 79 -12.89 12.29 -0.74
C ASN A 79 -12.47 11.37 0.43
N ILE A 80 -12.34 10.08 0.15
CA ILE A 80 -12.04 9.06 1.14
C ILE A 80 -10.60 9.20 1.65
N SER A 81 -10.47 9.47 2.95
CA SER A 81 -9.19 9.62 3.64
C SER A 81 -8.81 8.41 4.50
N TYR A 82 -9.39 7.24 4.28
CA TYR A 82 -8.93 5.99 4.91
C TYR A 82 -7.74 5.39 4.16
N ILE A 83 -6.75 4.86 4.88
CA ILE A 83 -5.61 4.19 4.27
C ILE A 83 -6.07 2.81 3.73
N PRO A 84 -5.78 2.48 2.47
CA PRO A 84 -5.93 1.12 1.96
C PRO A 84 -5.07 0.14 2.76
N TRP A 85 -5.68 -0.88 3.34
CA TRP A 85 -4.96 -1.94 4.03
C TRP A 85 -4.36 -2.94 3.01
N GLY A 86 -3.44 -3.77 3.47
CA GLY A 86 -2.80 -4.79 2.64
C GLY A 86 -2.68 -6.14 3.34
N ILE A 87 -2.61 -7.20 2.53
CA ILE A 87 -2.28 -8.56 2.97
C ILE A 87 -0.95 -8.94 2.35
N CYS A 88 -0.05 -9.50 3.15
CA CYS A 88 1.18 -10.10 2.65
C CYS A 88 1.08 -11.63 2.59
N SER A 89 1.66 -12.24 1.56
CA SER A 89 1.82 -13.70 1.40
C SER A 89 3.23 -14.08 0.93
#